data_AF-A0A243PIN5-F1
#
_entry.id   AF-A0A243PIN5-F1
#
_cell.length_a   1.000
_cell.length_b   1.000
_cell.length_c   1.000
_cell.angle_alpha   90.00
_cell.angle_beta   90.00
_cell.angle_gamma   90.00
#
_symmetry.space_group_name_H-M   'P 1'
#
loop_
_entity.id
_entity.type
_entity.pdbx_description
1 polymer ?
#
loop_
_entity_poly.entity_id
_entity_poly.type
_entity_poly.pdbx_seq_one_letter_code
_entity_poly.pdbx_strand_id
1 'polypeptide(L)'
;MKRSSFLAAAALFTLTSTTAFAQGEGPISYEEQLAQVENQLTYQSPIAGVENDYWFNYQTDLAEARKELTKDLRRSSDAEDNRDAWEEYRAELADARGDYAKEMAEKGYPVGQVRVLSDNGR
;
A
#
# COMPACT_ATOMS: atom_id res chain seq x y z
N MET A 1 45.51 -7.74 -54.69
CA MET A 1 46.14 -6.57 -54.03
C MET A 1 45.04 -5.70 -53.42
N LYS A 2 45.35 -5.11 -52.26
CA LYS A 2 44.56 -4.18 -51.40
C LYS A 2 43.82 -3.10 -52.25
N ARG A 3 42.69 -2.52 -51.84
CA ARG A 3 42.55 -1.54 -50.73
C ARG A 3 41.07 -1.20 -50.46
N SER A 4 40.81 -0.94 -49.18
CA SER A 4 39.61 -0.42 -48.52
C SER A 4 39.11 0.94 -49.01
N SER A 5 37.84 1.32 -48.70
CA SER A 5 37.46 2.52 -47.91
C SER A 5 35.92 2.74 -47.84
N PHE A 6 35.36 2.67 -46.62
CA PHE A 6 34.52 3.66 -45.89
C PHE A 6 33.90 4.84 -46.70
N LEU A 7 32.70 5.43 -46.54
CA LEU A 7 31.60 5.60 -45.53
C LEU A 7 30.35 6.10 -46.33
N ALA A 8 29.09 6.03 -45.90
CA ALA A 8 28.39 6.94 -44.96
C ALA A 8 26.90 6.48 -44.86
N ALA A 9 26.39 6.12 -43.68
CA ALA A 9 25.64 6.96 -42.74
C ALA A 9 24.29 7.53 -43.27
N ALA A 10 23.20 6.86 -42.91
CA ALA A 10 21.88 7.49 -42.76
C ALA A 10 21.34 7.07 -41.38
N ALA A 11 21.41 7.99 -40.43
CA ALA A 11 20.92 7.81 -39.07
C ALA A 11 19.38 7.86 -39.09
N LEU A 12 18.72 6.75 -38.74
CA LEU A 12 17.33 6.77 -38.31
C LEU A 12 17.30 7.23 -36.85
N PHE A 13 16.79 8.45 -36.64
CA PHE A 13 16.36 8.90 -35.32
C PHE A 13 15.09 8.12 -34.94
N THR A 14 15.25 6.98 -34.27
CA THR A 14 14.17 6.41 -33.48
C THR A 14 14.07 7.24 -32.20
N LEU A 15 13.08 8.12 -32.12
CA LEU A 15 12.61 8.65 -30.84
C LEU A 15 12.06 7.47 -30.03
N THR A 16 12.94 6.79 -29.29
CA THR A 16 12.51 5.93 -28.21
C THR A 16 11.97 6.86 -27.13
N SER A 17 10.65 6.90 -27.00
CA SER A 17 10.00 7.43 -25.80
C SER A 17 10.52 6.64 -24.60
N THR A 18 11.54 7.18 -23.93
CA THR A 18 11.92 6.71 -22.61
C THR A 18 10.81 7.14 -21.68
N THR A 19 9.89 6.23 -21.37
CA THR A 19 9.12 6.33 -20.13
C THR A 19 10.14 6.33 -19.00
N ALA A 20 10.42 7.51 -18.45
CA ALA A 20 11.16 7.64 -17.22
C ALA A 20 10.30 7.01 -16.13
N PHE A 21 10.59 5.74 -15.80
CA PHE A 21 10.20 5.22 -14.49
C PHE A 21 11.00 6.03 -13.49
N ALA A 22 10.32 6.87 -12.72
CA ALA A 22 10.93 7.56 -11.60
C ALA A 22 11.51 6.47 -10.67
N GLN A 23 12.83 6.43 -10.57
CA GLN A 23 13.53 5.52 -9.66
C GLN A 23 13.27 5.99 -8.23
N GLY A 24 12.27 5.42 -7.58
CA GLY A 24 12.17 5.36 -6.13
C GLY A 24 12.41 3.92 -5.70
N GLU A 25 13.62 3.40 -5.87
CA GLU A 25 13.93 1.99 -5.55
C GLU A 25 15.13 1.90 -4.61
N GLY A 26 14.91 2.37 -3.39
CA GLY A 26 15.60 1.80 -2.22
C GLY A 26 14.88 0.52 -1.77
N PRO A 27 15.49 -0.32 -0.92
CA PRO A 27 14.77 -1.42 -0.28
C PRO A 27 13.56 -0.88 0.50
N ILE A 28 12.42 -1.57 0.37
CA ILE A 28 11.17 -1.31 1.11
C ILE A 28 11.47 -1.28 2.62
N SER A 29 11.05 -0.23 3.32
CA SER A 29 11.27 -0.11 4.78
C SER A 29 10.50 -1.18 5.56
N TYR A 30 10.88 -1.42 6.81
CA TYR A 30 10.17 -2.37 7.67
C TYR A 30 8.74 -1.87 7.96
N GLU A 31 8.58 -0.57 8.17
CA GLU A 31 7.32 0.12 8.44
C GLU A 31 6.38 0.01 7.25
N GLU A 32 6.89 0.16 6.01
CA GLU A 32 6.11 -0.05 4.81
C GLU A 32 5.64 -1.51 4.68
N GLN A 33 6.51 -2.49 4.96
CA GLN A 33 6.12 -3.90 4.96
C GLN A 33 5.00 -4.18 5.98
N LEU A 34 5.10 -3.61 7.18
CA LEU A 34 4.05 -3.75 8.20
C LEU A 34 2.75 -3.05 7.77
N ALA A 35 2.83 -1.87 7.15
CA ALA A 35 1.68 -1.17 6.62
C ALA A 35 0.99 -1.97 5.50
N GLN A 36 1.75 -2.64 4.64
CA GLN A 36 1.21 -3.54 3.62
C GLN A 36 0.48 -4.73 4.25
N VAL A 37 1.03 -5.32 5.32
CA VAL A 37 0.36 -6.39 6.07
C VAL A 37 -0.95 -5.86 6.68
N GLU A 38 -0.96 -4.70 7.33
CA GLU A 38 -2.18 -4.14 7.92
C GLU A 38 -3.22 -3.79 6.84
N ASN A 39 -2.79 -3.25 5.69
CA ASN A 39 -3.69 -2.97 4.56
C ASN A 39 -4.35 -4.26 4.03
N GLN A 40 -3.66 -5.41 4.06
CA GLN A 40 -4.26 -6.70 3.71
C GLN A 40 -5.31 -7.19 4.72
N LEU A 41 -5.28 -6.69 5.96
CA LEU A 41 -6.28 -6.99 6.99
C LEU A 41 -7.54 -6.13 6.88
N THR A 42 -7.56 -5.11 6.02
CA THR A 42 -8.72 -4.24 5.84
C THR A 42 -9.94 -5.02 5.32
N TYR A 43 -11.12 -4.68 5.83
CA TYR A 43 -12.35 -5.33 5.41
C TYR A 43 -12.67 -4.97 3.95
N GLN A 44 -12.73 -5.98 3.08
CA GLN A 44 -13.09 -5.80 1.67
C GLN A 44 -14.60 -5.80 1.43
N SER A 45 -15.38 -6.16 2.44
CA SER A 45 -16.83 -6.23 2.41
C SER A 45 -17.38 -5.88 3.81
N PRO A 46 -18.60 -5.32 3.89
CA PRO A 46 -19.20 -4.98 5.17
C PRO A 46 -19.33 -6.21 6.08
N ILE A 47 -19.11 -6.01 7.37
CA ILE A 47 -19.31 -7.04 8.39
C ILE A 47 -20.77 -7.52 8.34
N ALA A 48 -20.96 -8.84 8.29
CA ALA A 48 -22.26 -9.49 8.14
C ALA A 48 -23.06 -9.07 6.88
N GLY A 49 -22.42 -8.46 5.89
CA GLY A 49 -23.11 -7.95 4.69
C GLY A 49 -23.95 -6.70 4.93
N VAL A 50 -23.78 -6.03 6.07
CA VAL A 50 -24.60 -4.88 6.47
C VAL A 50 -23.93 -3.57 6.05
N GLU A 51 -24.48 -2.93 5.03
CA GLU A 51 -24.09 -1.58 4.61
C GLU A 51 -24.81 -0.54 5.46
N ASN A 52 -24.10 0.05 6.42
CA ASN A 52 -24.59 1.11 7.30
C ASN A 52 -23.60 2.28 7.37
N ASP A 53 -23.94 3.33 8.10
CA ASP A 53 -23.09 4.52 8.23
C ASP A 53 -21.66 4.17 8.70
N TYR A 54 -21.49 3.18 9.57
CA TYR A 54 -20.17 2.75 10.04
C TYR A 54 -19.32 2.11 8.95
N TRP A 55 -19.93 1.36 8.04
CA TRP A 55 -19.23 0.82 6.86
C TRP A 55 -18.73 1.95 5.94
N PHE A 56 -19.58 2.94 5.67
CA PHE A 56 -19.21 4.06 4.80
C PHE A 56 -18.19 5.01 5.47
N ASN A 57 -18.30 5.21 6.79
CA ASN A 57 -17.28 5.93 7.56
C ASN A 57 -15.94 5.20 7.48
N TYR A 58 -15.92 3.89 7.73
CA TYR A 58 -14.71 3.07 7.60
C TYR A 58 -14.06 3.19 6.21
N GLN A 59 -14.85 3.12 5.14
CA GLN A 59 -14.32 3.32 3.78
C GLN A 59 -13.74 4.72 3.56
N THR A 60 -14.35 5.74 4.17
CA THR A 60 -13.87 7.12 4.14
C THR A 60 -12.55 7.24 4.88
N ASP A 61 -12.43 6.69 6.09
CA ASP A 61 -11.20 6.69 6.87
C ASP A 61 -10.04 6.02 6.11
N LEU A 62 -10.30 4.88 5.45
CA LEU A 62 -9.31 4.23 4.59
C LEU A 62 -8.87 5.10 3.40
N ALA A 63 -9.79 5.88 2.83
CA ALA A 63 -9.49 6.77 1.71
C ALA A 63 -8.68 8.00 2.18
N GLU A 64 -9.02 8.54 3.36
CA GLU A 64 -8.29 9.64 3.99
C GLU A 64 -6.87 9.21 4.37
N ALA A 65 -6.69 8.07 5.02
CA ALA A 65 -5.37 7.54 5.38
C ALA A 65 -4.46 7.38 4.15
N ARG A 66 -4.99 6.85 3.03
CA ARG A 66 -4.23 6.72 1.77
C ARG A 66 -3.86 8.07 1.16
N LYS A 67 -4.76 9.06 1.27
CA LYS A 67 -4.54 10.42 0.80
C LYS A 67 -3.45 11.11 1.63
N GLU A 68 -3.50 10.98 2.95
CA GLU A 68 -2.50 11.56 3.85
C GLU A 68 -1.13 10.90 3.65
N LEU A 69 -1.04 9.57 3.60
CA LEU A 69 0.19 8.87 3.23
C LEU A 69 0.81 9.42 1.93
N THR A 70 0.01 9.54 0.86
CA THR A 70 0.50 10.07 -0.43
C THR A 70 1.04 11.50 -0.28
N LYS A 71 0.35 12.30 0.54
CA LYS A 71 0.69 13.69 0.80
C LYS A 71 1.97 13.79 1.65
N ASP A 72 2.18 12.88 2.60
CA ASP A 72 3.31 12.89 3.54
C ASP A 72 4.57 12.30 2.92
N LEU A 73 4.46 11.20 2.17
CA LEU A 73 5.56 10.69 1.34
C LEU A 73 6.06 11.74 0.34
N ARG A 74 5.17 12.59 -0.20
CA ARG A 74 5.57 13.70 -1.08
C ARG A 74 6.32 14.82 -0.34
N ARG A 75 6.09 14.98 0.96
CA ARG A 75 6.77 15.98 1.80
C ARG A 75 7.98 15.44 2.54
N SER A 76 8.15 14.13 2.59
CA SER A 76 9.30 13.47 3.20
C SER A 76 10.61 14.00 2.60
N SER A 77 11.54 14.32 3.49
CA SER A 77 12.85 14.87 3.13
C SER A 77 13.97 13.84 3.31
N ASP A 78 13.77 12.86 4.20
CA ASP A 78 14.72 11.77 4.44
C ASP A 78 14.06 10.40 4.67
N ALA A 79 14.88 9.40 5.02
CA ALA A 79 14.41 8.04 5.24
C ALA A 79 13.62 7.88 6.55
N GLU A 80 13.81 8.75 7.54
CA GLU A 80 13.05 8.75 8.79
C GLU A 80 11.64 9.26 8.55
N ASP A 81 11.50 10.39 7.86
CA ASP A 81 10.20 10.93 7.44
C ASP A 81 9.37 9.89 6.65
N ASN A 82 10.02 9.11 5.78
CA ASN A 82 9.34 8.04 5.04
C ASN A 82 8.85 6.92 5.96
N ARG A 83 9.66 6.49 6.94
CA ARG A 83 9.26 5.43 7.89
C ARG A 83 8.11 5.90 8.76
N ASP A 84 8.16 7.14 9.24
CA ASP A 84 7.12 7.73 10.08
C ASP A 84 5.78 7.83 9.33
N ALA A 85 5.80 8.27 8.07
CA ALA A 85 4.59 8.31 7.24
C ALA A 85 3.96 6.92 7.03
N TRP A 86 4.78 5.88 6.84
CA TRP A 86 4.30 4.50 6.75
C TRP A 86 3.80 3.94 8.08
N GLU A 87 4.45 4.28 9.20
CA GLU A 87 4.01 3.89 10.53
C GLU A 87 2.66 4.53 10.91
N GLU A 88 2.49 5.81 10.63
CA GLU A 88 1.24 6.53 10.85
C GLU A 88 0.12 5.92 10.01
N TYR A 89 0.35 5.71 8.71
CA TYR A 89 -0.61 5.05 7.84
C TYR A 89 -1.02 3.66 8.37
N ARG A 90 -0.06 2.86 8.84
CA ARG A 90 -0.36 1.55 9.45
C ARG A 90 -1.25 1.69 10.69
N ALA A 91 -0.96 2.66 11.56
CA ALA A 91 -1.75 2.90 12.77
C ALA A 91 -3.19 3.31 12.43
N GLU A 92 -3.36 4.23 11.47
CA GLU A 92 -4.69 4.66 11.00
C GLU A 92 -5.53 3.51 10.44
N LEU A 93 -4.91 2.61 9.66
CA LEU A 93 -5.60 1.41 9.16
C LEU A 93 -6.07 0.49 10.29
N ALA A 94 -5.22 0.28 11.30
CA ALA A 94 -5.53 -0.58 12.43
C ALA A 94 -6.64 0.02 13.30
N ASP A 95 -6.59 1.33 13.54
CA ASP A 95 -7.60 2.07 14.31
C ASP A 95 -8.95 2.06 13.59
N ALA A 96 -9.00 2.42 12.30
CA ALA A 96 -10.23 2.39 11.52
C ALA A 96 -10.85 0.98 11.50
N ARG A 97 -10.03 -0.07 11.37
CA ARG A 97 -10.49 -1.47 11.41
C ARG A 97 -11.02 -1.84 12.80
N GLY A 98 -10.35 -1.39 13.86
CA GLY A 98 -10.74 -1.61 15.25
C GLY A 98 -12.07 -0.94 15.60
N ASP A 99 -12.21 0.34 15.25
CA ASP A 99 -13.41 1.13 15.51
C ASP A 99 -14.61 0.61 14.73
N TYR A 100 -14.45 0.30 13.45
CA TYR A 100 -15.54 -0.31 12.67
C TYR A 100 -15.98 -1.66 13.26
N ALA A 101 -15.03 -2.51 13.63
CA ALA A 101 -15.34 -3.80 14.26
C ALA A 101 -16.05 -3.63 15.61
N LYS A 102 -15.63 -2.64 16.41
CA LYS A 102 -16.23 -2.32 17.71
C LYS A 102 -17.67 -1.83 17.54
N GLU A 103 -17.92 -0.86 16.68
CA GLU A 103 -19.26 -0.33 16.41
C GLU A 103 -20.19 -1.45 15.91
N MET A 104 -19.71 -2.31 14.99
CA MET A 104 -20.48 -3.45 14.51
C MET A 104 -20.77 -4.48 15.61
N ALA A 105 -19.82 -4.75 16.49
CA ALA A 105 -20.04 -5.63 17.64
C ALA A 105 -21.10 -5.06 18.59
N GLU A 106 -21.08 -3.75 18.87
CA GLU A 106 -22.09 -3.06 19.69
C GLU A 106 -23.50 -3.10 19.05
N LYS A 107 -23.60 -3.26 17.73
CA LYS A 107 -24.87 -3.48 17.00
C LYS A 107 -25.29 -4.95 16.90
N GLY A 108 -24.54 -5.89 17.49
CA GLY A 108 -24.86 -7.32 17.48
C GLY A 108 -24.25 -8.10 16.31
N TYR A 109 -23.26 -7.54 15.61
CA TYR A 109 -22.53 -8.18 14.51
C TYR A 109 -21.04 -8.36 14.85
N PRO A 110 -20.67 -9.24 15.80
CA PRO A 110 -19.27 -9.42 16.19
C PRO A 110 -18.47 -10.12 15.09
N VAL A 111 -17.20 -9.71 14.93
CA VAL A 111 -16.21 -10.43 14.12
C VAL A 111 -15.43 -11.43 14.99
N GLY A 112 -15.25 -12.65 14.49
CA GLY A 112 -14.49 -13.70 15.15
C GLY A 112 -13.10 -13.89 14.54
N GLN A 113 -12.14 -14.35 15.33
CA GLN A 113 -10.85 -14.82 14.83
C GLN A 113 -10.82 -16.35 14.79
N VAL A 114 -10.38 -16.92 13.67
CA VAL A 114 -10.10 -18.36 13.58
C VAL A 114 -8.60 -18.56 13.72
N ARG A 115 -8.18 -19.24 14.78
CA ARG A 115 -6.80 -19.68 14.95
C ARG A 115 -6.71 -21.16 14.63
N VAL A 116 -5.97 -21.50 13.56
CA VAL A 116 -5.61 -22.89 13.27
C VAL A 116 -4.46 -23.25 14.20
N LEU A 117 -4.72 -24.14 15.16
CA LEU A 117 -3.67 -24.78 15.93
C LEU A 117 -3.13 -25.93 15.09
N SER A 118 -1.92 -25.80 14.56
CA SER A 118 -1.22 -26.96 14.00
C SER A 118 -0.98 -27.94 15.12
N ASP A 119 -1.68 -29.07 15.10
CA ASP A 119 -1.42 -30.19 15.99
C ASP A 119 -0.07 -30.79 15.57
N ASN A 120 1.01 -30.22 16.10
CA ASN A 120 2.34 -30.84 16.06
C ASN A 120 2.31 -32.00 17.07
N GLY A 121 1.48 -33.00 16.78
CA GLY A 121 1.21 -34.12 17.66
C GLY A 121 2.47 -34.95 17.87
N ARG A 122 2.88 -35.08 19.14
CA ARG A 122 3.70 -36.15 19.75
C ARG A 122 5.11 -36.38 19.22
#